data_AF-A0AAW0EU25-F1
#
_entry.id   AF-A0AAW0EU25-F1
#
_cell.length_a   1.000
_cell.length_b   1.000
_cell.length_c   1.000
_cell.angle_alpha   90.00
_cell.angle_beta   90.00
_cell.angle_gamma   90.00
#
_symmetry.space_group_name_H-M   'P 1'
#
loop_
_entity.id
_entity.type
_entity.pdbx_description
1 polymer ?
#
loop_
_entity_poly.entity_id
_entity_poly.type
_entity_poly.pdbx_seq_one_letter_code
_entity_poly.pdbx_strand_id
1 'polypeptide(L)'
;MLRRCALWRLKARPKTVNVEPGSNRLLAPAVEAKARDLFAVPEFPNKAVLHNWRFFIKAGKAATGPPVGQEFSKLGLKAMDFAKAFNDRTKPHFKDDVDLIVRIQVYFDKSYLFRIEPPPTAWFLLRAIRKKRGETGPVVLRGHYCAYLTLEMCYEIAKMKQMSWGQVEYPPIEVRVRRVVGQARRMGIAIIGVDTAHSSPVKGMTEKQYLEESEKYRKVHMAQYDALKAKELESAPLIERLHRPNMSPLTDAQLEEGLKDANLLHALWKTSHPKSVYMQDTRNREMARRYLNTRGWFKDMTAEEMRVVFLNYRLPEADRRRQLEMTDAQAQSHGYWSRDGASSSSSQ
;
A
#
# COMPACT_ATOMS: atom_id res chain seq x y z
N MET A 1 37.44 32.44 -15.10
CA MET A 1 37.78 31.17 -14.43
C MET A 1 36.58 30.38 -13.89
N LEU A 2 35.42 30.97 -13.61
CA LEU A 2 34.24 30.25 -13.07
C LEU A 2 33.45 29.37 -14.07
N ARG A 3 33.64 29.52 -15.39
CA ARG A 3 33.00 28.66 -16.42
C ARG A 3 33.76 27.34 -16.69
N ARG A 4 35.04 27.24 -16.33
CA ARG A 4 35.85 26.01 -16.56
C ARG A 4 35.72 24.97 -15.44
N CYS A 5 35.39 25.38 -14.21
CA CYS A 5 35.21 24.45 -13.09
C CYS A 5 33.89 23.64 -13.16
N ALA A 6 32.86 24.14 -13.83
CA ALA A 6 31.58 23.43 -13.95
C ALA A 6 31.63 22.26 -14.97
N LEU A 7 32.46 22.37 -16.01
CA LEU A 7 32.57 21.36 -17.07
C LEU A 7 33.30 20.08 -16.63
N TRP A 8 34.23 20.18 -15.68
CA TRP A 8 35.03 19.05 -15.22
C TRP A 8 34.36 18.20 -14.14
N ARG A 9 33.38 18.74 -13.39
CA ARG A 9 32.61 17.97 -12.39
C ARG A 9 31.34 17.29 -12.94
N LEU A 10 30.99 17.53 -14.20
CA LEU A 10 29.79 16.98 -14.86
C LEU A 10 30.08 15.96 -15.97
N LYS A 11 31.36 15.63 -16.21
CA LYS A 11 31.80 14.65 -17.22
C LYS A 11 31.90 13.20 -16.70
N ALA A 12 31.44 12.92 -15.48
CA ALA A 12 31.41 11.56 -14.95
C ALA A 12 30.06 11.22 -14.27
N ARG A 13 29.13 10.66 -15.04
CA ARG A 13 28.25 9.59 -14.53
C ARG A 13 28.28 8.37 -15.48
N PRO A 14 29.42 7.68 -15.70
CA PRO A 14 29.44 6.44 -16.43
C PRO A 14 29.30 5.27 -15.44
N LYS A 15 28.06 5.00 -15.03
CA LYS A 15 27.56 3.66 -14.70
C LYS A 15 26.05 3.75 -14.44
N THR A 16 25.25 3.51 -15.47
CA THR A 16 23.86 3.09 -15.28
C THR A 16 23.91 1.69 -14.68
N VAL A 17 23.44 1.53 -13.44
CA VAL A 17 23.61 0.27 -12.69
C VAL A 17 22.70 -0.83 -13.26
N ASN A 18 21.46 -0.50 -13.58
CA ASN A 18 20.53 -1.35 -14.32
C ASN A 18 19.63 -0.46 -15.20
N VAL A 19 19.40 -0.88 -16.44
CA VAL A 19 18.58 -0.16 -17.45
C VAL A 19 17.23 -0.86 -17.68
N GLU A 20 16.98 -1.99 -17.03
CA GLU A 20 15.72 -2.72 -17.15
C GLU A 20 14.53 -1.92 -16.58
N PRO A 21 13.39 -1.86 -17.29
CA PRO A 21 12.21 -1.13 -16.83
C PRO A 21 11.68 -1.69 -15.50
N GLY A 22 11.82 -0.89 -14.43
CA GLY A 22 11.13 -1.16 -13.16
C GLY A 22 11.71 -2.32 -12.36
N SER A 23 12.94 -2.76 -12.65
CA SER A 23 13.62 -3.84 -11.92
C SER A 23 14.07 -3.42 -10.51
N ASN A 24 14.39 -2.15 -10.31
CA ASN A 24 14.88 -1.61 -9.04
C ASN A 24 13.73 -1.34 -8.04
N ARG A 25 13.01 -2.38 -7.60
CA ARG A 25 11.89 -2.27 -6.64
C ARG A 25 12.30 -2.57 -5.20
N LEU A 26 13.16 -3.57 -5.02
CA LEU A 26 13.58 -4.07 -3.72
C LEU A 26 14.89 -3.42 -3.25
N LEU A 27 15.25 -3.69 -2.00
CA LEU A 27 16.55 -3.34 -1.45
C LEU A 27 17.61 -4.35 -1.91
N ALA A 28 18.87 -3.99 -1.73
CA ALA A 28 19.94 -4.96 -1.93
C ALA A 28 19.75 -6.15 -0.95
N PRO A 29 19.91 -7.41 -1.39
CA PRO A 29 19.59 -8.59 -0.59
C PRO A 29 20.27 -8.62 0.79
N ALA A 30 21.52 -8.14 0.89
CA ALA A 30 22.25 -8.08 2.15
C ALA A 30 21.66 -7.08 3.15
N VAL A 31 21.10 -5.96 2.68
CA VAL A 31 20.44 -4.97 3.55
C VAL A 31 19.08 -5.49 3.98
N GLU A 32 18.37 -6.15 3.07
CA GLU A 32 17.06 -6.74 3.33
C GLU A 32 17.13 -7.86 4.36
N ALA A 33 18.09 -8.79 4.24
CA ALA A 33 18.27 -9.88 5.20
C ALA A 33 18.55 -9.35 6.62
N LYS A 34 19.42 -8.34 6.75
CA LYS A 34 19.70 -7.69 8.04
C LYS A 34 18.47 -6.99 8.61
N ALA A 35 17.70 -6.31 7.76
CA ALA A 35 16.49 -5.62 8.17
C ALA A 35 15.38 -6.60 8.59
N ARG A 36 15.26 -7.76 7.92
CA ARG A 36 14.33 -8.83 8.28
C ARG A 36 14.58 -9.38 9.67
N ASP A 37 15.84 -9.65 10.00
CA ASP A 37 16.24 -10.15 11.31
C ASP A 37 15.98 -9.11 12.41
N LEU A 38 16.46 -7.89 12.20
CA LEU A 38 16.38 -6.83 13.20
C LEU A 38 14.95 -6.32 13.46
N PHE A 39 14.18 -6.12 12.39
CA PHE A 39 12.81 -5.58 12.46
C PHE A 39 11.76 -6.70 12.37
N ALA A 40 12.15 -7.91 12.77
CA ALA A 40 11.25 -9.04 12.88
C ALA A 40 10.10 -8.72 13.83
N VAL A 41 8.89 -9.16 13.45
CA VAL A 41 7.72 -9.06 14.32
C VAL A 41 7.72 -10.31 15.20
N PRO A 42 7.81 -10.17 16.53
CA PRO A 42 7.68 -11.31 17.42
C PRO A 42 6.27 -11.88 17.33
N GLU A 43 6.12 -13.19 17.55
CA GLU A 43 4.81 -13.81 17.64
C GLU A 43 4.02 -13.21 18.80
N PHE A 44 2.81 -12.71 18.51
CA PHE A 44 1.98 -12.10 19.52
C PHE A 44 1.27 -13.20 20.33
N PRO A 45 1.44 -13.27 21.65
CA PRO A 45 0.61 -14.13 22.48
C PRO A 45 -0.82 -13.59 22.42
N ASN A 46 -1.80 -14.49 22.33
CA ASN A 46 -3.24 -14.17 22.36
C ASN A 46 -3.71 -13.78 23.78
N LYS A 47 -3.01 -12.82 24.40
CA LYS A 47 -3.27 -12.29 25.74
C LYS A 47 -3.87 -10.90 25.65
N ALA A 48 -4.68 -10.53 26.63
CA ALA A 48 -5.22 -9.18 26.74
C ALA A 48 -4.10 -8.14 26.90
N VAL A 49 -4.08 -7.13 26.04
CA VAL A 49 -3.11 -6.04 26.07
C VAL A 49 -3.60 -4.96 27.04
N LEU A 50 -2.78 -4.62 28.02
CA LEU A 50 -3.04 -3.54 28.97
C LEU A 50 -2.64 -2.19 28.36
N HIS A 51 -1.41 -2.08 27.86
CA HIS A 51 -0.84 -0.82 27.36
C HIS A 51 -0.10 -1.01 26.02
N ASN A 52 -0.22 0.01 25.16
CA ASN A 52 0.48 0.10 23.88
C ASN A 52 1.31 1.38 23.85
N TRP A 53 2.63 1.24 23.98
CA TRP A 53 3.56 2.37 23.98
C TRP A 53 4.34 2.49 22.69
N ARG A 54 4.71 3.73 22.36
CA ARG A 54 5.58 4.06 21.24
C ARG A 54 6.63 5.08 21.67
N PHE A 55 7.89 4.70 21.54
CA PHE A 55 9.04 5.54 21.86
C PHE A 55 9.93 5.77 20.64
N PHE A 56 10.67 6.87 20.67
CA PHE A 56 11.77 7.13 19.74
C PHE A 56 13.07 6.97 20.52
N ILE A 57 13.89 5.98 20.17
CA ILE A 57 15.12 5.65 20.89
C ILE A 57 16.26 5.62 19.89
N LYS A 58 17.36 6.29 20.23
CA LYS A 58 18.60 6.24 19.45
C LYS A 58 19.18 4.82 19.47
N ALA A 59 19.55 4.31 18.31
CA ALA A 59 20.17 3.00 18.18
C ALA A 59 21.42 2.89 19.08
N GLY A 60 21.54 1.77 19.81
CA GLY A 60 22.67 1.47 20.70
C GLY A 60 22.79 2.34 21.96
N LYS A 61 21.85 3.27 22.19
CA LYS A 61 21.88 4.25 23.30
C LYS A 61 20.54 4.31 24.05
N ALA A 62 19.91 3.17 24.32
CA ALA A 62 18.78 3.12 25.24
C ALA A 62 19.26 3.41 26.67
N ALA A 63 18.65 4.44 27.28
CA ALA A 63 18.85 4.80 28.68
C ALA A 63 17.59 4.45 29.48
N THR A 64 17.77 4.07 30.75
CA THR A 64 16.68 3.85 31.72
C THR A 64 16.10 5.16 32.27
N GLY A 65 16.49 6.30 31.69
CA GLY A 65 15.99 7.62 32.07
C GLY A 65 14.53 7.87 31.65
N PRO A 66 13.99 9.06 31.99
CA PRO A 66 12.67 9.51 31.54
C PRO A 66 12.69 9.65 30.01
N PRO A 67 11.74 9.15 29.19
CA PRO A 67 10.36 8.71 29.44
C PRO A 67 10.13 7.19 29.62
N VAL A 68 11.05 6.34 29.16
CA VAL A 68 10.86 4.88 29.18
C VAL A 68 10.89 4.37 30.62
N GLY A 69 11.84 4.82 31.43
CA GLY A 69 11.93 4.42 32.84
C GLY A 69 10.71 4.80 33.68
N GLN A 70 10.06 5.93 33.36
CA GLN A 70 8.84 6.37 34.06
C GLN A 70 7.65 5.46 33.76
N GLU A 71 7.43 5.13 32.48
CA GLU A 71 6.31 4.26 32.08
C GLU A 71 6.48 2.82 32.61
N PHE A 72 7.71 2.28 32.57
CA PHE A 72 8.00 0.96 33.14
C PHE A 72 7.84 0.94 34.67
N SER A 73 8.29 1.99 35.37
CA SER A 73 8.15 2.10 36.82
C SER A 73 6.69 2.16 37.28
N LYS A 74 5.80 2.83 36.52
CA LYS A 74 4.35 2.89 36.82
C LYS A 74 3.71 1.50 36.88
N LEU A 75 4.21 0.55 36.09
CA LEU A 75 3.71 -0.84 36.07
C LEU A 75 4.51 -1.80 36.97
N GLY A 76 5.60 -1.33 37.59
CA GLY A 76 6.52 -2.17 38.36
C GLY A 76 7.40 -3.08 37.51
N LEU A 77 7.74 -2.66 36.28
CA LEU A 77 8.58 -3.42 35.34
C LEU A 77 10.05 -2.97 35.38
N LYS A 78 10.97 -3.90 35.14
CA LYS A 78 12.42 -3.62 35.08
C LYS A 78 12.81 -3.04 33.72
N ALA A 79 13.06 -1.72 33.68
CA ALA A 79 13.48 -1.01 32.46
C ALA A 79 14.92 -1.37 32.01
N MET A 80 15.78 -1.84 32.92
CA MET A 80 17.17 -2.21 32.61
C MET A 80 17.26 -3.38 31.63
N ASP A 81 16.40 -4.39 31.80
CA ASP A 81 16.38 -5.59 30.96
C ASP A 81 16.02 -5.21 29.51
N PHE A 82 15.03 -4.33 29.35
CA PHE A 82 14.68 -3.77 28.06
C PHE A 82 15.83 -2.97 27.44
N ALA A 83 16.45 -2.06 28.19
CA ALA A 83 17.52 -1.21 27.67
C ALA A 83 18.72 -2.04 27.19
N LYS A 84 19.09 -3.09 27.93
CA LYS A 84 20.15 -4.03 27.54
C LYS A 84 19.78 -4.80 26.27
N ALA A 85 18.61 -5.44 26.26
CA ALA A 85 18.14 -6.19 25.09
C ALA A 85 18.04 -5.33 23.82
N PHE A 86 17.63 -4.07 23.96
CA PHE A 86 17.58 -3.12 22.85
C PHE A 86 18.98 -2.74 22.35
N ASN A 87 19.90 -2.43 23.25
CA ASN A 87 21.27 -2.04 22.90
C ASN A 87 22.02 -3.18 22.23
N ASP A 88 21.92 -4.40 22.74
CA ASP A 88 22.58 -5.58 22.17
C ASP A 88 22.10 -5.86 20.73
N ARG A 89 20.79 -5.69 20.46
CA ARG A 89 20.22 -5.84 19.11
C ARG A 89 20.57 -4.71 18.15
N THR A 90 20.71 -3.47 18.63
CA THR A 90 20.81 -2.30 17.73
C THR A 90 22.24 -1.77 17.55
N LYS A 91 23.10 -1.89 18.57
CA LYS A 91 24.47 -1.37 18.55
C LYS A 91 25.35 -1.89 17.40
N PRO A 92 25.31 -3.18 16.99
CA PRO A 92 26.22 -3.67 15.95
C PRO A 92 25.80 -3.30 14.52
N HIS A 93 24.54 -2.88 14.31
CA HIS A 93 23.97 -2.76 12.96
C HIS A 93 23.74 -1.33 12.48
N PHE A 94 23.72 -0.36 13.39
CA PHE A 94 23.40 1.03 13.05
C PHE A 94 24.58 1.97 13.18
N LYS A 95 24.58 2.99 12.33
CA LYS A 95 25.44 4.17 12.48
C LYS A 95 24.95 5.00 13.67
N ASP A 96 25.85 5.81 14.23
CA ASP A 96 25.51 6.72 15.31
C ASP A 96 24.38 7.70 14.93
N ASP A 97 23.52 8.01 15.92
CA ASP A 97 22.41 8.97 15.84
C ASP A 97 21.30 8.64 14.80
N VAL A 98 20.94 7.36 14.71
CA VAL A 98 19.69 6.93 14.06
C VAL A 98 18.59 6.73 15.11
N ASP A 99 17.49 7.47 14.97
CA ASP A 99 16.32 7.35 15.83
C ASP A 99 15.41 6.22 15.33
N LEU A 100 15.29 5.15 16.10
CA LEU A 100 14.41 4.03 15.81
C LEU A 100 13.08 4.18 16.53
N ILE A 101 12.02 3.64 15.93
CA ILE A 101 10.71 3.59 16.58
C ILE A 101 10.66 2.27 17.35
N VAL A 102 10.41 2.33 18.65
CA VAL A 102 10.21 1.13 19.47
C VAL A 102 8.77 1.09 19.91
N ARG A 103 8.08 0.00 19.59
CA ARG A 103 6.71 -0.25 20.07
C ARG A 103 6.77 -1.32 21.12
N ILE A 104 6.20 -1.02 22.28
CA ILE A 104 6.17 -1.92 23.43
C ILE A 104 4.70 -2.21 23.73
N GLN A 105 4.36 -3.49 23.74
CA GLN A 105 3.05 -3.97 24.15
C GLN A 105 3.20 -4.63 25.50
N VAL A 106 2.41 -4.18 26.48
CA VAL A 106 2.37 -4.75 27.82
C VAL A 106 1.05 -5.45 28.02
N TYR A 107 1.10 -6.71 28.44
CA TYR A 107 -0.06 -7.57 28.66
C TYR A 107 -0.54 -7.51 30.12
N PHE A 108 -1.72 -8.09 30.38
CA PHE A 108 -2.32 -8.11 31.73
C PHE A 108 -1.45 -8.81 32.78
N ASP A 109 -0.66 -9.80 32.38
CA ASP A 109 0.26 -10.56 33.23
C ASP A 109 1.58 -9.81 33.50
N LYS A 110 1.67 -8.54 33.10
CA LYS A 110 2.87 -7.71 33.17
C LYS A 110 4.04 -8.25 32.33
N SER A 111 3.81 -9.22 31.45
CA SER A 111 4.76 -9.54 30.40
C SER A 111 4.75 -8.44 29.33
N TYR A 112 5.88 -8.20 28.68
CA TYR A 112 5.96 -7.23 27.60
C TYR A 112 6.71 -7.79 26.40
N LEU A 113 6.28 -7.36 25.22
CA LEU A 113 6.99 -7.58 23.97
C LEU A 113 7.32 -6.24 23.35
N PHE A 114 8.51 -6.12 22.78
CA PHE A 114 8.90 -4.96 22.01
C PHE A 114 9.27 -5.34 20.58
N ARG A 115 8.90 -4.48 19.64
CA ARG A 115 9.35 -4.55 18.25
C ARG A 115 10.02 -3.24 17.86
N ILE A 116 11.05 -3.37 17.04
CA ILE A 116 11.81 -2.25 16.51
C ILE A 116 11.30 -2.00 15.09
N GLU A 117 11.06 -0.73 14.78
CA GLU A 117 10.66 -0.26 13.47
C GLU A 117 11.72 0.73 12.94
N PRO A 118 11.87 0.84 11.60
CA PRO A 118 12.76 1.82 11.01
C PRO A 118 12.34 3.25 11.39
N PRO A 119 13.24 4.23 11.22
CA PRO A 119 12.97 5.63 11.52
C PRO A 119 11.68 6.17 10.88
N PRO A 120 11.06 7.21 11.46
CA PRO A 120 9.91 7.85 10.85
C PRO A 120 10.28 8.45 9.49
N THR A 121 9.31 8.56 8.58
CA THR A 121 9.53 9.11 7.23
C THR A 121 10.08 10.54 7.29
N ALA A 122 9.65 11.33 8.29
CA ALA A 122 10.15 12.68 8.52
C ALA A 122 11.67 12.70 8.75
N TRP A 123 12.22 11.71 9.47
CA TRP A 123 13.66 11.61 9.68
C TRP A 123 14.40 11.34 8.37
N PHE A 124 13.87 10.44 7.53
CA PHE A 124 14.43 10.17 6.20
C PHE A 124 14.38 11.40 5.29
N LEU A 125 13.26 12.14 5.28
CA LEU A 125 13.11 13.35 4.49
C LEU A 125 14.09 14.45 4.92
N LEU A 126 14.24 14.68 6.23
CA LEU A 126 15.19 15.65 6.77
C LEU A 126 16.64 15.29 6.42
N ARG A 127 17.00 13.99 6.46
CA ARG A 127 18.31 13.49 6.02
C ARG A 127 18.53 13.68 4.51
N ALA A 128 17.51 13.43 3.70
CA ALA A 128 17.58 13.57 2.24
C ALA A 128 17.81 15.04 1.81
N ILE A 129 17.11 15.98 2.44
CA ILE A 129 17.25 17.43 2.16
C ILE A 129 18.36 18.11 2.96
N ARG A 130 19.01 17.37 3.89
CA ARG A 130 20.06 17.86 4.80
C ARG A 130 19.64 19.07 5.66
N LYS A 131 18.41 19.06 6.18
CA LYS A 131 17.87 20.11 7.06
C LYS A 131 17.55 19.59 8.45
N LYS A 132 17.52 20.48 9.44
CA LYS A 132 17.09 20.17 10.81
C LYS A 132 15.58 20.32 10.97
N ARG A 133 15.00 19.69 12.01
CA ARG A 133 13.54 19.65 12.27
C ARG A 133 12.87 21.02 12.31
N GLY A 134 13.54 22.05 12.84
CA GLY A 134 13.01 23.41 12.93
C GLY A 134 13.03 24.20 11.62
N GLU A 135 13.74 23.72 10.59
CA GLU A 135 13.88 24.38 9.29
C GLU A 135 12.80 23.97 8.28
N THR A 136 11.94 23.04 8.66
CA THR A 136 10.81 22.55 7.85
C THR A 136 9.49 22.89 8.53
N GLY A 137 8.46 23.14 7.74
CA GLY A 137 7.13 23.41 8.25
C GLY A 137 6.12 23.52 7.10
N PRO A 138 4.81 23.46 7.40
CA PRO A 138 3.77 23.66 6.40
C PRO A 138 3.98 24.95 5.61
N VAL A 139 3.79 24.89 4.28
CA VAL A 139 3.96 26.07 3.39
C VAL A 139 3.07 27.22 3.83
N VAL A 140 1.83 26.93 4.27
CA VAL A 140 0.88 27.93 4.75
C VAL A 140 1.43 28.74 5.94
N LEU A 141 2.24 28.12 6.80
CA LEU A 141 2.82 28.80 7.97
C LEU A 141 4.11 29.56 7.64
N ARG A 142 4.83 29.18 6.58
CA ARG A 142 6.13 29.78 6.21
C ARG A 142 6.07 30.74 5.03
N GLY A 143 5.05 30.64 4.18
CA GLY A 143 4.92 31.40 2.93
C GLY A 143 5.85 30.97 1.80
N HIS A 144 6.73 29.99 2.00
CA HIS A 144 7.67 29.51 0.98
C HIS A 144 7.97 28.01 1.14
N TYR A 145 8.41 27.37 0.05
CA TYR A 145 8.88 25.99 0.07
C TYR A 145 10.25 25.88 0.75
N CYS A 146 10.42 24.86 1.59
CA CYS A 146 11.63 24.65 2.40
C CYS A 146 12.79 24.08 1.59
N ALA A 147 12.50 23.20 0.63
CA ALA A 147 13.46 22.51 -0.24
C ALA A 147 12.74 21.90 -1.45
N TYR A 148 13.53 21.51 -2.46
CA TYR A 148 13.07 20.71 -3.59
C TYR A 148 13.57 19.27 -3.45
N LEU A 149 12.72 18.32 -3.82
CA LEU A 149 13.00 16.89 -3.79
C LEU A 149 12.55 16.23 -5.10
N THR A 150 13.29 15.24 -5.58
CA THR A 150 12.87 14.44 -6.74
C THR A 150 12.04 13.23 -6.30
N LEU A 151 11.15 12.74 -7.18
CA LEU A 151 10.39 11.51 -6.91
C LEU A 151 11.31 10.31 -6.68
N GLU A 152 12.46 10.24 -7.34
CA GLU A 152 13.46 9.16 -7.16
C GLU A 152 13.89 9.00 -5.70
N MET A 153 14.17 10.10 -5.00
CA MET A 153 14.51 10.07 -3.58
C MET A 153 13.33 9.59 -2.73
N CYS A 154 12.09 9.94 -3.11
CA CYS A 154 10.90 9.40 -2.45
C CYS A 154 10.76 7.88 -2.65
N TYR A 155 11.12 7.34 -3.83
CA TYR A 155 11.16 5.90 -4.09
C TYR A 155 12.18 5.20 -3.19
N GLU A 156 13.40 5.74 -3.04
CA GLU A 156 14.42 5.17 -2.15
C GLU A 156 13.97 5.15 -0.69
N ILE A 157 13.34 6.24 -0.21
CA ILE A 157 12.77 6.30 1.14
C ILE A 157 11.63 5.30 1.31
N ALA A 158 10.78 5.12 0.29
CA ALA A 158 9.67 4.17 0.32
C ALA A 158 10.12 2.70 0.33
N LYS A 159 11.29 2.38 -0.26
CA LYS A 159 11.90 1.04 -0.18
C LYS A 159 12.27 0.66 1.25
N MET A 160 12.87 1.61 1.97
CA MET A 160 13.25 1.44 3.39
C MET A 160 12.05 1.33 4.32
N LYS A 161 10.93 1.96 3.96
CA LYS A 161 9.74 2.02 4.79
C LYS A 161 8.68 1.01 4.31
N GLN A 162 8.80 -0.21 4.82
CA GLN A 162 7.93 -1.33 4.49
C GLN A 162 6.83 -1.49 5.55
N MET A 163 5.74 -2.19 5.20
CA MET A 163 4.69 -2.52 6.17
C MET A 163 5.11 -3.69 7.05
N SER A 164 5.66 -4.73 6.44
CA SER A 164 6.26 -5.90 7.10
C SER A 164 7.53 -6.28 6.37
N TRP A 165 8.58 -6.63 7.11
CA TRP A 165 9.85 -7.07 6.51
C TRP A 165 9.79 -8.52 6.00
N GLY A 166 8.82 -9.32 6.46
CA GLY A 166 8.60 -10.68 5.95
C GLY A 166 8.03 -10.70 4.52
N GLN A 167 7.28 -9.67 4.14
CA GLN A 167 6.68 -9.51 2.81
C GLN A 167 7.00 -8.10 2.27
N VAL A 168 8.20 -7.96 1.73
CA VAL A 168 8.75 -6.66 1.31
C VAL A 168 8.03 -6.04 0.12
N GLU A 169 7.48 -6.87 -0.76
CA GLU A 169 6.78 -6.44 -1.97
C GLU A 169 5.46 -5.72 -1.65
N TYR A 170 4.82 -6.08 -0.52
CA TYR A 170 3.52 -5.58 -0.13
C TYR A 170 3.60 -4.51 0.99
N PRO A 171 2.91 -3.37 0.87
CA PRO A 171 2.15 -2.87 -0.28
C PRO A 171 3.06 -2.45 -1.45
N PRO A 172 2.54 -2.38 -2.68
CA PRO A 172 3.31 -1.97 -3.85
C PRO A 172 3.99 -0.61 -3.63
N ILE A 173 5.20 -0.47 -4.17
CA ILE A 173 6.05 0.70 -3.95
C ILE A 173 5.37 1.99 -4.40
N GLU A 174 4.60 1.96 -5.48
CA GLU A 174 3.84 3.07 -6.03
C GLU A 174 2.85 3.65 -5.00
N VAL A 175 2.21 2.78 -4.21
CA VAL A 175 1.29 3.19 -3.13
C VAL A 175 2.06 3.77 -1.95
N ARG A 176 3.21 3.19 -1.59
CA ARG A 176 4.08 3.72 -0.52
C ARG A 176 4.60 5.10 -0.84
N VAL A 177 5.05 5.32 -2.08
CA VAL A 177 5.60 6.61 -2.53
C VAL A 177 4.57 7.72 -2.41
N ARG A 178 3.31 7.50 -2.76
CA ARG A 178 2.24 8.49 -2.57
C ARG A 178 2.14 8.97 -1.11
N ARG A 179 2.31 8.06 -0.13
CA ARG A 179 2.31 8.40 1.30
C ARG A 179 3.54 9.24 1.69
N VAL A 180 4.72 8.89 1.17
CA VAL A 180 5.97 9.64 1.41
C VAL A 180 5.88 11.04 0.80
N VAL A 181 5.41 11.14 -0.45
CA VAL A 181 5.15 12.39 -1.18
C VAL A 181 4.18 13.28 -0.42
N GLY A 182 3.04 12.72 0.03
CA GLY A 182 2.07 13.47 0.83
C GLY A 182 2.65 13.99 2.15
N GLN A 183 3.54 13.23 2.79
CA GLN A 183 4.24 13.68 3.99
C GLN A 183 5.29 14.77 3.69
N ALA A 184 6.04 14.66 2.61
CA ALA A 184 6.99 15.69 2.17
C ALA A 184 6.27 17.02 1.90
N ARG A 185 5.13 16.98 1.21
CA ARG A 185 4.28 18.16 0.97
C ARG A 185 3.79 18.80 2.27
N ARG A 186 3.36 18.00 3.26
CA ARG A 186 2.98 18.51 4.60
C ARG A 186 4.15 19.17 5.35
N MET A 187 5.38 18.76 5.08
CA MET A 187 6.59 19.36 5.64
C MET A 187 7.08 20.61 4.87
N GLY A 188 6.36 21.01 3.82
CA GLY A 188 6.71 22.16 2.97
C GLY A 188 7.83 21.89 1.99
N ILE A 189 8.06 20.64 1.60
CA ILE A 189 9.04 20.25 0.59
C ILE A 189 8.32 20.14 -0.75
N ALA A 190 8.79 20.85 -1.77
CA ALA A 190 8.26 20.81 -3.13
C ALA A 190 8.84 19.62 -3.90
N ILE A 191 8.00 18.92 -4.66
CA ILE A 191 8.40 17.77 -5.46
C ILE A 191 8.45 18.12 -6.94
N ILE A 192 9.62 17.86 -7.54
CA ILE A 192 9.85 18.09 -8.97
C ILE A 192 9.01 17.11 -9.79
N GLY A 193 8.28 17.61 -10.78
CA GLY A 193 7.37 16.84 -11.65
C GLY A 193 5.94 16.64 -11.12
N VAL A 194 5.63 17.09 -9.89
CA VAL A 194 4.26 17.10 -9.35
C VAL A 194 3.81 18.50 -8.96
N ASP A 195 4.58 19.16 -8.08
CA ASP A 195 4.27 20.53 -7.63
C ASP A 195 4.83 21.59 -8.60
N THR A 196 5.64 21.15 -9.57
CA THR A 196 6.27 21.98 -10.61
C THR A 196 5.78 21.52 -11.98
N ALA A 197 5.63 22.46 -12.92
CA ALA A 197 5.08 22.17 -14.25
C ALA A 197 5.97 21.26 -15.11
N HIS A 198 7.28 21.27 -14.87
CA HIS A 198 8.26 20.50 -15.64
C HIS A 198 9.04 19.53 -14.76
N SER A 199 9.50 18.44 -15.37
CA SER A 199 10.49 17.54 -14.76
C SER A 199 11.89 18.16 -14.83
N SER A 200 12.85 17.56 -14.11
CA SER A 200 14.25 17.98 -14.20
C SER A 200 14.77 17.79 -15.63
N PRO A 201 15.41 18.80 -16.25
CA PRO A 201 15.86 18.71 -17.62
C PRO A 201 16.98 17.66 -17.77
N VAL A 202 16.83 16.75 -18.72
CA VAL A 202 17.80 15.70 -19.02
C VAL A 202 18.80 16.20 -20.06
N LYS A 203 20.09 16.17 -19.75
CA LYS A 203 21.14 16.57 -20.69
C LYS A 203 21.31 15.51 -21.78
N GLY A 204 21.16 15.90 -23.04
CA GLY A 204 21.40 15.03 -24.20
C GLY A 204 20.12 14.47 -24.85
N MET A 205 18.95 14.82 -24.34
CA MET A 205 17.65 14.48 -24.93
C MET A 205 16.84 15.74 -25.17
N THR A 206 16.01 15.74 -26.23
CA THR A 206 15.01 16.78 -26.46
C THR A 206 13.76 16.53 -25.63
N GLU A 207 12.96 17.56 -25.40
CA GLU A 207 11.72 17.46 -24.61
C GLU A 207 10.71 16.48 -25.25
N LYS A 208 10.59 16.49 -26.58
CA LYS A 208 9.72 15.55 -27.31
C LYS A 208 10.13 14.10 -27.10
N GLN A 209 11.43 13.80 -27.24
CA GLN A 209 11.97 12.46 -26.99
C GLN A 209 11.71 12.00 -25.55
N TYR A 210 11.87 12.89 -24.57
CA TYR A 210 11.59 12.59 -23.17
C TYR A 210 10.12 12.24 -22.92
N LEU A 211 9.19 12.97 -23.54
CA LEU A 211 7.75 12.70 -23.42
C LEU A 211 7.38 11.34 -24.04
N GLU A 212 7.87 11.03 -25.23
CA GLU A 212 7.64 9.76 -25.90
C GLU A 212 8.19 8.57 -25.10
N GLU A 213 9.40 8.68 -24.55
CA GLU A 213 9.98 7.66 -23.67
C GLU A 213 9.16 7.50 -22.39
N SER A 214 8.77 8.61 -21.76
CA SER A 214 7.96 8.61 -20.54
C SER A 214 6.62 7.89 -20.75
N GLU A 215 5.95 8.09 -21.88
CA GLU A 215 4.71 7.40 -22.23
C GLU A 215 4.92 5.89 -22.39
N LYS A 216 6.01 5.48 -23.07
CA LYS A 216 6.37 4.06 -23.23
C LYS A 216 6.61 3.40 -21.87
N TYR A 217 7.45 4.00 -21.03
CA TYR A 217 7.75 3.47 -19.69
C TYR A 217 6.51 3.44 -18.79
N ARG A 218 5.65 4.47 -18.87
CA ARG A 218 4.40 4.51 -18.11
C ARG A 218 3.50 3.32 -18.44
N LYS A 219 3.33 2.98 -19.73
CA LYS A 219 2.54 1.81 -20.14
C LYS A 219 3.12 0.50 -19.60
N VAL A 220 4.44 0.33 -19.69
CA VAL A 220 5.14 -0.86 -19.16
C VAL A 220 4.95 -0.97 -17.64
N HIS A 221 5.11 0.13 -16.91
CA HIS A 221 4.94 0.13 -15.45
C HIS A 221 3.50 -0.10 -15.00
N MET A 222 2.49 0.38 -15.73
CA MET A 222 1.09 0.05 -15.43
C MET A 222 0.84 -1.45 -15.57
N ALA A 223 1.31 -2.07 -16.66
CA ALA A 223 1.17 -3.51 -16.85
C ALA A 223 1.88 -4.33 -15.74
N GLN A 224 3.09 -3.91 -15.33
CA GLN A 224 3.80 -4.53 -14.20
C GLN A 224 3.04 -4.38 -12.88
N TYR A 225 2.47 -3.20 -12.62
CA TYR A 225 1.69 -2.92 -11.43
C TYR A 225 0.41 -3.78 -11.36
N ASP A 226 -0.30 -3.91 -12.48
CA ASP A 226 -1.52 -4.73 -12.56
C ASP A 226 -1.22 -6.21 -12.35
N ALA A 227 -0.10 -6.71 -12.90
CA ALA A 227 0.35 -8.08 -12.68
C ALA A 227 0.71 -8.35 -11.20
N LEU A 228 1.36 -7.38 -10.52
CA LEU A 228 1.65 -7.49 -9.09
C LEU A 228 0.37 -7.47 -8.25
N LYS A 229 -0.60 -6.63 -8.63
CA LYS A 229 -1.90 -6.58 -7.96
C LYS A 229 -2.72 -7.86 -8.14
N ALA A 230 -2.63 -8.50 -9.31
CA ALA A 230 -3.23 -9.81 -9.53
C ALA A 230 -2.61 -10.87 -8.61
N LYS A 231 -1.27 -10.95 -8.52
CA LYS A 231 -0.57 -11.86 -7.59
C LYS A 231 -0.91 -11.60 -6.12
N GLU A 232 -1.03 -10.34 -5.73
CA GLU A 232 -1.46 -9.96 -4.38
C GLU A 232 -2.86 -10.48 -4.07
N LEU A 233 -3.81 -10.30 -4.99
CA LEU A 233 -5.17 -10.82 -4.86
C LEU A 233 -5.23 -12.36 -4.88
N GLU A 234 -4.28 -13.00 -5.58
CA GLU A 234 -4.17 -14.45 -5.56
C GLU A 234 -3.86 -14.98 -4.15
N SER A 235 -2.96 -14.30 -3.43
CA SER A 235 -2.58 -14.63 -2.05
C SER A 235 -3.59 -14.18 -0.98
N ALA A 236 -4.54 -13.31 -1.34
CA ALA A 236 -5.54 -12.77 -0.44
C ALA A 236 -6.63 -13.80 -0.08
N PRO A 237 -7.34 -13.64 1.05
CA PRO A 237 -8.45 -14.52 1.39
C PRO A 237 -9.56 -14.49 0.32
N LEU A 238 -10.21 -15.63 0.10
CA LEU A 238 -11.20 -15.83 -0.97
C LEU A 238 -12.31 -14.76 -0.98
N ILE A 239 -12.67 -14.23 0.19
CA ILE A 239 -13.71 -13.20 0.35
C ILE A 239 -13.46 -11.92 -0.47
N GLU A 240 -12.20 -11.60 -0.79
CA GLU A 240 -11.88 -10.42 -1.62
C GLU A 240 -12.20 -10.62 -3.10
N ARG A 241 -12.33 -11.88 -3.55
CA ARG A 241 -12.74 -12.21 -4.93
C ARG A 241 -14.26 -12.28 -5.09
N LEU A 242 -15.01 -12.30 -3.99
CA LEU A 242 -16.47 -12.35 -4.02
C LEU A 242 -17.07 -11.04 -4.54
N HIS A 243 -18.29 -11.14 -5.07
CA HIS A 243 -19.00 -10.02 -5.65
C HIS A 243 -19.34 -8.96 -4.60
N ARG A 244 -18.78 -7.77 -4.77
CA ARG A 244 -19.07 -6.56 -3.99
C ARG A 244 -19.54 -5.48 -4.97
N PRO A 245 -20.86 -5.25 -5.09
CA PRO A 245 -21.36 -4.37 -6.12
C PRO A 245 -20.90 -2.92 -5.89
N ASN A 246 -20.58 -2.23 -6.98
CA ASN A 246 -20.29 -0.81 -6.92
C ASN A 246 -21.57 -0.03 -6.64
N MET A 247 -21.62 0.69 -5.51
CA MET A 247 -22.80 1.49 -5.15
C MET A 247 -22.80 2.90 -5.78
N SER A 248 -21.68 3.32 -6.39
CA SER A 248 -21.55 4.64 -7.02
C SER A 248 -22.53 4.95 -8.18
N PRO A 249 -23.03 3.99 -8.97
CA PRO A 249 -24.00 4.24 -10.03
C PRO A 249 -25.42 4.52 -9.52
N LEU A 250 -25.72 4.24 -8.25
CA LEU A 250 -27.03 4.51 -7.65
C LEU A 250 -27.16 5.99 -7.28
N THR A 251 -28.38 6.51 -7.35
CA THR A 251 -28.67 7.84 -6.81
C THR A 251 -28.85 7.77 -5.29
N ASP A 252 -28.64 8.89 -4.60
CA ASP A 252 -28.78 8.95 -3.13
C ASP A 252 -30.17 8.50 -2.65
N ALA A 253 -31.22 8.86 -3.38
CA ALA A 253 -32.59 8.43 -3.08
C ALA A 253 -32.77 6.90 -3.17
N GLN A 254 -32.17 6.27 -4.19
CA GLN A 254 -32.18 4.80 -4.33
C GLN A 254 -31.37 4.13 -3.22
N LEU A 255 -30.24 4.72 -2.82
CA LEU A 255 -29.45 4.22 -1.69
C LEU A 255 -30.26 4.23 -0.39
N GLU A 256 -30.96 5.33 -0.10
CA GLU A 256 -31.82 5.42 1.09
C GLU A 256 -32.98 4.43 1.05
N GLU A 257 -33.63 4.26 -0.11
CA GLU A 257 -34.70 3.27 -0.29
C GLU A 257 -34.17 1.84 -0.08
N GLY A 258 -33.02 1.50 -0.66
CA GLY A 258 -32.39 0.19 -0.52
C GLY A 258 -31.90 -0.10 0.89
N LEU A 259 -31.55 0.92 1.68
CA LEU A 259 -31.23 0.75 3.10
C LEU A 259 -32.48 0.49 3.95
N LYS A 260 -33.66 0.94 3.51
CA LYS A 260 -34.94 0.65 4.17
C LYS A 260 -35.46 -0.74 3.80
N ASP A 261 -35.33 -1.15 2.55
CA ASP A 261 -35.75 -2.47 2.06
C ASP A 261 -34.56 -3.33 1.61
N ALA A 262 -34.21 -4.33 2.43
CA ALA A 262 -33.12 -5.24 2.16
C ALA A 262 -33.29 -6.05 0.85
N ASN A 263 -34.54 -6.26 0.40
CA ASN A 263 -34.80 -7.03 -0.81
C ASN A 263 -34.30 -6.33 -2.07
N LEU A 264 -34.28 -5.00 -2.10
CA LEU A 264 -33.81 -4.22 -3.26
C LEU A 264 -32.32 -4.38 -3.46
N LEU A 265 -31.53 -4.21 -2.39
CA LEU A 265 -30.08 -4.38 -2.47
C LEU A 265 -29.69 -5.83 -2.77
N HIS A 266 -30.42 -6.80 -2.22
CA HIS A 266 -30.18 -8.21 -2.53
C HIS A 266 -30.57 -8.56 -3.97
N ALA A 267 -31.67 -8.02 -4.49
CA ALA A 267 -32.03 -8.17 -5.90
C ALA A 267 -30.96 -7.55 -6.82
N LEU A 268 -30.47 -6.35 -6.49
CA LEU A 268 -29.35 -5.72 -7.20
C LEU A 268 -28.09 -6.57 -7.18
N TRP A 269 -27.75 -7.16 -6.04
CA TRP A 269 -26.61 -8.05 -5.91
C TRP A 269 -26.75 -9.28 -6.81
N LYS A 270 -27.94 -9.91 -6.86
CA LYS A 270 -28.22 -11.07 -7.71
C LYS A 270 -28.18 -10.73 -9.21
N THR A 271 -28.74 -9.58 -9.61
CA THR A 271 -28.78 -9.18 -11.04
C THR A 271 -27.39 -8.85 -11.58
N SER A 272 -26.58 -8.17 -10.77
CA SER A 272 -25.22 -7.75 -11.14
C SER A 272 -24.14 -8.83 -10.97
N HIS A 273 -24.47 -9.98 -10.39
CA HIS A 273 -23.48 -11.01 -10.09
C HIS A 273 -22.81 -11.56 -11.37
N PRO A 274 -21.46 -11.70 -11.39
CA PRO A 274 -20.76 -12.45 -12.44
C PRO A 274 -21.38 -13.82 -12.70
N LYS A 275 -21.34 -14.30 -13.96
CA LYS A 275 -21.79 -15.65 -14.27
C LYS A 275 -20.90 -16.66 -13.55
N SER A 276 -21.51 -17.51 -12.75
CA SER A 276 -20.86 -18.61 -12.03
C SER A 276 -21.81 -19.80 -12.02
N VAL A 277 -21.29 -21.01 -11.79
CA VAL A 277 -22.11 -22.25 -11.77
C VAL A 277 -23.35 -22.11 -10.91
N TYR A 278 -23.21 -21.47 -9.75
CA TYR A 278 -24.29 -21.32 -8.77
C TYR A 278 -25.24 -20.14 -9.06
N MET A 279 -24.81 -19.17 -9.89
CA MET A 279 -25.57 -17.94 -10.17
C MET A 279 -25.91 -17.79 -11.66
N GLN A 280 -25.80 -18.85 -12.46
CA GLN A 280 -26.09 -18.87 -13.90
C GLN A 280 -27.59 -18.87 -14.24
N ASP A 281 -28.47 -19.09 -13.26
CA ASP A 281 -29.92 -19.18 -13.50
C ASP A 281 -30.49 -17.87 -14.07
N THR A 282 -30.91 -17.93 -15.33
CA THR A 282 -31.44 -16.81 -16.10
C THR A 282 -32.81 -16.38 -15.60
N ARG A 283 -33.63 -17.30 -15.09
CA ARG A 283 -34.99 -17.02 -14.64
C ARG A 283 -34.97 -16.17 -13.37
N ASN A 284 -34.23 -16.62 -12.36
CA ASN A 284 -34.12 -15.91 -11.09
C ASN A 284 -33.47 -14.53 -11.25
N ARG A 285 -32.48 -14.42 -12.15
CA ARG A 285 -31.83 -13.15 -12.48
C ARG A 285 -32.78 -12.17 -13.16
N GLU A 286 -33.56 -12.63 -14.14
CA GLU A 286 -34.53 -11.79 -14.85
C GLU A 286 -35.69 -11.37 -13.94
N MET A 287 -36.15 -12.25 -13.03
CA MET A 287 -37.15 -11.87 -12.02
C MET A 287 -36.61 -10.78 -11.07
N ALA A 288 -35.37 -10.91 -10.60
CA ALA A 288 -34.74 -9.89 -9.77
C ALA A 288 -34.57 -8.55 -10.53
N ARG A 289 -34.27 -8.59 -11.84
CA ARG A 289 -34.21 -7.39 -12.68
C ARG A 289 -35.57 -6.72 -12.78
N ARG A 290 -36.63 -7.48 -13.08
CA ARG A 290 -38.00 -6.97 -13.14
C ARG A 290 -38.44 -6.36 -11.81
N TYR A 291 -38.04 -6.96 -10.69
CA TYR A 291 -38.31 -6.42 -9.35
C TYR A 291 -37.64 -5.07 -9.11
N LEU A 292 -36.42 -4.85 -9.61
CA LEU A 292 -35.78 -3.52 -9.56
C LEU A 292 -36.52 -2.52 -10.46
N ASN A 293 -36.92 -2.96 -11.66
CA ASN A 293 -37.62 -2.11 -12.62
C ASN A 293 -38.99 -1.64 -12.11
N THR A 294 -39.70 -2.45 -11.31
CA THR A 294 -41.01 -2.06 -10.73
C THR A 294 -40.88 -0.90 -9.74
N ARG A 295 -39.76 -0.81 -9.02
CA ARG A 295 -39.40 0.33 -8.17
C ARG A 295 -38.76 1.49 -8.93
N GLY A 296 -38.64 1.36 -10.26
CA GLY A 296 -38.04 2.36 -11.12
C GLY A 296 -36.51 2.41 -11.05
N TRP A 297 -35.87 1.39 -10.47
CA TRP A 297 -34.42 1.26 -10.54
C TRP A 297 -34.04 0.76 -11.94
N PHE A 298 -33.19 1.50 -12.64
CA PHE A 298 -32.54 1.13 -13.91
C PHE A 298 -33.46 0.53 -14.99
N LYS A 299 -34.38 1.34 -15.52
CA LYS A 299 -35.42 0.90 -16.47
C LYS A 299 -34.88 0.36 -17.82
N ASP A 300 -33.65 0.71 -18.20
CA ASP A 300 -33.12 0.43 -19.54
C ASP A 300 -31.88 -0.46 -19.54
N MET A 301 -31.39 -0.92 -18.38
CA MET A 301 -30.17 -1.75 -18.35
C MET A 301 -30.46 -3.23 -18.63
N THR A 302 -29.68 -3.79 -19.54
CA THR A 302 -29.59 -5.25 -19.73
C THR A 302 -28.85 -5.89 -18.56
N ALA A 303 -29.07 -7.19 -18.32
CA ALA A 303 -28.38 -7.90 -17.25
C ALA A 303 -26.84 -7.91 -17.45
N GLU A 304 -26.37 -7.92 -18.70
CA GLU A 304 -24.95 -7.88 -19.01
C GLU A 304 -24.34 -6.49 -18.74
N GLU A 305 -25.06 -5.41 -19.06
CA GLU A 305 -24.62 -4.05 -18.70
C GLU A 305 -24.60 -3.86 -17.18
N MET A 306 -25.60 -4.38 -16.45
CA MET A 306 -25.61 -4.33 -14.98
C MET A 306 -24.38 -5.04 -14.39
N ARG A 307 -23.93 -6.16 -14.97
CA ARG A 307 -22.71 -6.83 -14.52
C ARG A 307 -21.48 -5.95 -14.66
N VAL A 308 -21.35 -5.22 -15.77
CA VAL A 308 -20.20 -4.34 -16.02
C VAL A 308 -20.22 -3.13 -15.09
N VAL A 309 -21.37 -2.47 -14.95
CA VAL A 309 -21.54 -1.23 -14.18
C VAL A 309 -21.34 -1.44 -12.68
N PHE A 310 -21.90 -2.54 -12.16
CA PHE A 310 -21.88 -2.84 -10.73
C PHE A 310 -20.70 -3.72 -10.32
N LEU A 311 -19.77 -4.06 -11.20
CA LEU A 311 -18.62 -4.87 -10.80
C LEU A 311 -17.75 -4.14 -9.78
N ASN A 312 -17.07 -4.91 -8.91
CA ASN A 312 -16.15 -4.34 -7.93
C ASN A 312 -14.99 -3.59 -8.64
N TYR A 313 -15.04 -2.26 -8.58
CA TYR A 313 -14.06 -1.38 -9.22
C TYR A 313 -12.66 -1.45 -8.59
N ARG A 314 -12.52 -2.06 -7.42
CA ARG A 314 -11.22 -2.27 -6.73
C ARG A 314 -10.49 -3.54 -7.18
N LEU A 315 -11.17 -4.46 -7.87
CA LEU A 315 -10.53 -5.64 -8.45
C LEU A 315 -9.50 -5.21 -9.51
N PRO A 316 -8.34 -5.90 -9.58
CA PRO A 316 -7.39 -5.75 -10.69
C PRO A 316 -8.07 -5.99 -12.04
N GLU A 317 -7.56 -5.38 -13.10
CA GLU A 317 -8.18 -5.48 -14.43
C GLU A 317 -8.26 -6.93 -14.94
N ALA A 318 -7.22 -7.73 -14.71
CA ALA A 318 -7.18 -9.12 -15.17
C ALA A 318 -8.33 -9.95 -14.56
N ASP A 319 -8.53 -9.86 -13.24
CA ASP A 319 -9.61 -10.57 -12.56
C ASP A 319 -10.98 -10.01 -12.88
N ARG A 320 -11.07 -8.69 -13.09
CA ARG A 320 -12.30 -8.04 -13.55
C ARG A 320 -12.73 -8.58 -14.92
N ARG A 321 -11.80 -8.66 -15.87
CA ARG A 321 -12.05 -9.25 -17.20
C ARG A 321 -12.39 -10.73 -17.08
N ARG A 322 -11.65 -11.48 -16.26
CA ARG A 322 -11.93 -12.90 -15.99
C ARG A 322 -13.35 -13.13 -15.46
N GLN A 323 -13.86 -12.26 -14.58
CA GLN A 323 -15.24 -12.36 -14.05
C GLN A 323 -16.32 -11.96 -15.07
N LEU A 324 -16.02 -11.04 -15.99
CA LEU A 324 -16.96 -10.61 -17.02
C LEU A 324 -17.05 -11.62 -18.17
N GLU A 325 -15.88 -12.03 -18.67
CA GLU A 325 -15.70 -12.86 -19.87
C GLU A 325 -15.66 -14.38 -19.56
N MET A 326 -15.99 -14.77 -18.33
CA MET A 326 -15.99 -16.16 -17.91
C MET A 326 -16.91 -17.00 -18.81
N THR A 327 -16.31 -17.94 -19.53
CA THR A 327 -17.07 -18.91 -20.35
C THR A 327 -17.75 -19.94 -19.46
N ASP A 328 -18.84 -20.54 -19.94
CA ASP A 328 -19.58 -21.54 -19.15
C ASP A 328 -18.71 -22.76 -18.78
N ALA A 329 -17.79 -23.16 -19.66
CA ALA A 329 -16.80 -24.21 -19.38
C ALA A 329 -15.83 -23.82 -18.25
N GLN A 330 -15.35 -22.58 -18.25
CA GLN A 330 -14.50 -22.07 -17.16
C GLN A 330 -15.30 -21.96 -15.86
N ALA A 331 -16.55 -21.53 -15.90
CA ALA A 331 -17.41 -21.50 -14.72
C ALA A 331 -17.52 -22.90 -14.09
N GLN A 332 -17.82 -23.93 -14.89
CA GLN A 332 -17.94 -25.32 -14.44
C GLN A 332 -16.69 -25.84 -13.71
N SER A 333 -15.49 -25.41 -14.11
CA SER A 333 -14.24 -25.80 -13.43
C SER A 333 -14.15 -25.34 -11.98
N HIS A 334 -14.88 -24.29 -11.60
CA HIS A 334 -14.91 -23.73 -10.25
C HIS A 334 -16.04 -24.29 -9.37
N GLY A 335 -16.74 -25.34 -9.82
CA GLY A 335 -17.72 -26.04 -9.01
C GLY A 335 -17.08 -26.78 -7.84
N TYR A 336 -17.81 -26.90 -6.73
CA TYR A 336 -17.44 -27.80 -5.65
C TYR A 336 -17.41 -29.24 -6.16
N TRP A 337 -16.35 -29.96 -5.82
CA TRP A 337 -16.22 -31.38 -6.17
C TRP A 337 -16.78 -32.23 -5.04
N SER A 338 -17.63 -33.20 -5.39
CA SER A 338 -17.97 -34.31 -4.53
C SER A 338 -17.14 -35.53 -4.93
N ARG A 339 -17.20 -36.58 -4.10
CA ARG A 339 -16.49 -37.84 -4.35
C ARG A 339 -16.91 -38.53 -5.67
N ASP A 340 -18.10 -38.21 -6.18
CA ASP A 340 -18.68 -38.78 -7.40
C ASP A 340 -18.52 -37.86 -8.64
N GLY A 341 -17.81 -36.74 -8.52
CA GLY A 341 -17.55 -35.78 -9.60
C GLY A 341 -17.87 -34.33 -9.21
N ALA A 342 -17.74 -33.40 -10.16
CA ALA A 342 -18.14 -32.02 -9.93
C ALA A 342 -19.65 -31.96 -9.62
N SER A 343 -20.05 -31.41 -8.48
CA SER A 343 -21.46 -31.24 -8.16
C SER A 343 -22.02 -30.13 -9.05
N SER A 344 -22.46 -30.49 -10.26
CA SER A 344 -23.42 -29.66 -10.97
C SER A 344 -24.66 -29.64 -10.07
N SER A 345 -25.11 -28.46 -9.65
CA SER A 345 -26.42 -28.30 -9.04
C SER A 345 -27.48 -28.62 -10.10
N SER A 346 -27.66 -29.90 -10.40
CA SER A 346 -28.77 -30.43 -11.15
C SER A 346 -29.98 -30.32 -10.23
N SER A 347 -30.79 -29.29 -10.47
CA SER A 347 -32.25 -29.33 -10.41
C SER A 347 -32.87 -30.18 -9.29
N GLN A 348 -33.31 -29.51 -8.23
CA GLN A 348 -34.59 -29.81 -7.58
C GLN A 348 -35.41 -28.53 -7.50
#